data_AF-A0A261GV34-F1
#
_entry.id   AF-A0A261GV34-F1
#
_cell.length_a   1.000
_cell.length_b   1.000
_cell.length_c   1.000
_cell.angle_alpha   90.00
_cell.angle_beta   90.00
_cell.angle_gamma   90.00
#
_symmetry.space_group_name_H-M   'P 1'
#
loop_
_entity.id
_entity.type
_entity.pdbx_description
1 polymer ?
#
loop_
_entity_poly.entity_id
_entity_poly.type
_entity_poly.pdbx_seq_one_letter_code
_entity_poly.pdbx_strand_id
1 'polypeptide(L)'
;MKTSISSGLLIIAATFPTVASSHGGEHVDITDAIFTDRVARCDHYVGSYYANVTDIKRAKDFTGDIVITSDSRFCYVRSNDIPNHDFNDHSAHFATNVSEQNLSFRFPINPTPAYKPSPLALGTSEAVLLNGVVIDLLAAACYDTGREPLGREKIGCDHRSADHPWRYDPMSPLNDFGTDEHNAHTQPNGKYHYHGNPLAMFRTHCENTDAASPVIGYAADGYPIYGSCIKDSATGEIREAQPSYKLKNNGGPRQAVSGYSTPRAGIGNIATNNYDGQFRGDYEYVAGTGDLDECNGMTVDGQYGYYITNSFPWVNNCFRGKVDSSFQGREQQRMHGHPPGGGRPEGGPDGQRPGHPPPLYP
;
A
#
# COMPACT_ATOMS: atom_id res chain seq x y z
N MET A 1 -11.05 -58.72 4.26
CA MET A 1 -11.66 -57.96 3.14
C MET A 1 -12.34 -56.75 3.75
N LYS A 2 -11.71 -55.58 3.61
CA LYS A 2 -12.21 -54.30 4.12
C LYS A 2 -12.84 -53.56 2.94
N THR A 3 -14.08 -53.13 3.11
CA THR A 3 -14.74 -52.13 2.26
C THR A 3 -14.78 -50.84 3.07
N SER A 4 -14.17 -49.78 2.54
CA SER A 4 -14.40 -48.41 2.99
C SER A 4 -14.60 -47.54 1.76
N ILE A 5 -15.68 -46.76 1.81
CA ILE A 5 -16.13 -45.82 0.79
C ILE A 5 -15.26 -44.56 0.91
N SER A 6 -14.80 -44.01 -0.22
CA SER A 6 -14.21 -42.68 -0.29
C SER A 6 -14.91 -41.91 -1.41
N SER A 7 -15.55 -40.80 -1.05
CA SER A 7 -16.16 -39.84 -1.97
C SER A 7 -15.06 -39.11 -2.74
N GLY A 8 -15.11 -39.18 -4.06
CA GLY A 8 -14.26 -38.39 -4.94
C GLY A 8 -14.64 -36.92 -4.88
N LEU A 9 -13.75 -36.10 -4.35
CA LEU A 9 -13.79 -34.66 -4.49
C LEU A 9 -13.13 -34.31 -5.83
N LEU A 10 -13.93 -33.79 -6.76
CA LEU A 10 -13.47 -33.31 -8.06
C LEU A 10 -12.76 -31.97 -7.86
N ILE A 11 -11.42 -31.97 -7.84
CA ILE A 11 -10.62 -30.74 -7.85
C ILE A 11 -10.67 -30.20 -9.28
N ILE A 12 -11.49 -29.16 -9.50
CA ILE A 12 -11.43 -28.36 -10.73
C ILE A 12 -10.20 -27.47 -10.59
N ALA A 13 -9.09 -27.88 -11.20
CA ALA A 13 -7.94 -27.01 -11.38
C ALA A 13 -8.34 -25.91 -12.37
N ALA A 14 -8.55 -24.69 -11.85
CA ALA A 14 -8.65 -23.51 -12.69
C ALA A 14 -7.29 -23.28 -13.35
N THR A 15 -7.21 -23.54 -14.66
CA THR A 15 -6.08 -23.18 -15.50
C THR A 15 -6.14 -21.67 -15.76
N PHE A 16 -5.32 -20.90 -15.06
CA PHE A 16 -5.13 -19.49 -15.34
C PHE A 16 -4.15 -19.32 -16.52
N PRO A 17 -4.42 -18.40 -17.47
CA PRO A 17 -3.51 -18.13 -18.57
C PRO A 17 -2.21 -17.49 -18.04
N THR A 18 -1.07 -18.12 -18.33
CA THR A 18 0.26 -17.56 -18.10
C THR A 18 0.64 -16.70 -19.29
N VAL A 19 0.83 -15.39 -19.09
CA VAL A 19 1.25 -14.47 -20.16
C VAL A 19 2.75 -14.21 -20.07
N ALA A 20 3.48 -14.57 -21.14
CA ALA A 20 4.83 -14.12 -21.40
C ALA A 20 4.77 -13.04 -22.50
N SER A 21 5.31 -11.84 -22.24
CA SER A 21 5.17 -10.69 -23.13
C SER A 21 6.20 -10.73 -24.27
N SER A 22 5.73 -10.66 -25.54
CA SER A 22 6.56 -10.34 -26.69
C SER A 22 5.95 -9.21 -27.54
N HIS A 23 6.58 -8.03 -27.47
CA HIS A 23 6.65 -6.93 -28.42
C HIS A 23 5.56 -6.76 -29.51
N GLY A 24 4.77 -5.69 -29.37
CA GLY A 24 4.46 -4.76 -30.48
C GLY A 24 3.07 -4.88 -31.12
N GLY A 25 2.07 -4.25 -30.51
CA GLY A 25 0.78 -3.92 -31.16
C GLY A 25 -0.45 -4.62 -30.60
N GLU A 26 -0.28 -5.60 -29.72
CA GLU A 26 -1.38 -6.31 -29.07
C GLU A 26 -1.68 -5.68 -27.71
N HIS A 27 -2.95 -5.33 -27.48
CA HIS A 27 -3.44 -4.91 -26.17
C HIS A 27 -3.62 -6.19 -25.35
N VAL A 28 -2.78 -6.39 -24.33
CA VAL A 28 -2.69 -7.65 -23.59
C VAL A 28 -3.73 -7.65 -22.46
N ASP A 29 -4.60 -8.64 -22.44
CA ASP A 29 -5.55 -8.83 -21.33
C ASP A 29 -4.81 -9.33 -20.09
N ILE A 30 -4.91 -8.56 -19.01
CA ILE A 30 -4.36 -8.89 -17.69
C ILE A 30 -5.44 -9.07 -16.62
N THR A 31 -6.72 -9.19 -17.01
CA THR A 31 -7.84 -9.50 -16.11
C THR A 31 -7.53 -10.76 -15.30
N ASP A 32 -7.50 -10.62 -13.97
CA ASP A 32 -7.13 -11.62 -12.97
C ASP A 32 -5.80 -12.36 -13.24
N ALA A 33 -4.92 -11.75 -14.05
CA ALA A 33 -3.67 -12.37 -14.42
C ALA A 33 -2.72 -12.46 -13.22
N ILE A 34 -2.09 -13.63 -13.10
CA ILE A 34 -0.98 -13.87 -12.17
C ILE A 34 0.32 -13.78 -12.96
N PHE A 35 1.14 -12.79 -12.64
CA PHE A 35 2.43 -12.57 -13.26
C PHE A 35 3.44 -13.62 -12.78
N THR A 36 4.43 -13.90 -13.63
CA THR A 36 5.47 -14.89 -13.35
C THR A 36 6.87 -14.38 -13.64
N ASP A 37 6.99 -13.25 -14.35
CA ASP A 37 8.27 -12.71 -14.76
C ASP A 37 8.99 -12.00 -13.60
N ARG A 38 10.30 -12.23 -13.49
CA ARG A 38 11.17 -11.64 -12.47
C ARG A 38 12.21 -10.70 -13.05
N VAL A 39 12.18 -10.43 -14.35
CA VAL A 39 13.11 -9.49 -14.98
C VAL A 39 12.92 -8.13 -14.33
N ALA A 40 13.96 -7.62 -13.70
CA ALA A 40 13.88 -6.41 -12.90
C ALA A 40 13.73 -5.14 -13.74
N ARG A 41 14.22 -5.13 -14.97
CA ARG A 41 14.25 -3.92 -15.80
C ARG A 41 12.86 -3.60 -16.34
N CYS A 42 12.44 -2.34 -16.17
CA CYS A 42 11.11 -1.90 -16.59
C CYS A 42 10.89 -1.92 -18.11
N ASP A 43 11.95 -1.83 -18.91
CA ASP A 43 11.85 -1.90 -20.37
C ASP A 43 11.45 -3.28 -20.88
N HIS A 44 11.56 -4.31 -20.03
CA HIS A 44 11.01 -5.65 -20.31
C HIS A 44 9.48 -5.69 -20.36
N TYR A 45 8.82 -4.78 -19.64
CA TYR A 45 7.36 -4.70 -19.55
C TYR A 45 6.77 -3.64 -20.49
N VAL A 46 7.51 -3.19 -21.51
CA VAL A 46 6.98 -2.27 -22.53
C VAL A 46 5.83 -2.95 -23.28
N GLY A 47 4.69 -2.28 -23.31
CA GLY A 47 3.46 -2.85 -23.85
C GLY A 47 2.24 -1.98 -23.57
N SER A 48 1.09 -2.46 -24.01
CA SER A 48 -0.22 -1.91 -23.68
C SER A 48 -1.09 -3.03 -23.17
N TYR A 49 -1.75 -2.83 -22.04
CA TYR A 49 -2.48 -3.85 -21.32
C TYR A 49 -3.85 -3.33 -20.89
N TYR A 50 -4.80 -4.23 -20.73
CA TYR A 50 -6.12 -3.93 -20.17
C TYR A 50 -6.62 -4.98 -19.23
N ALA A 51 -7.62 -4.60 -18.43
CA ALA A 51 -8.42 -5.55 -17.67
C ALA A 51 -9.89 -5.13 -17.69
N ASN A 52 -10.81 -6.09 -17.67
CA ASN A 52 -12.24 -5.80 -17.49
C ASN A 52 -12.65 -6.25 -16.09
N VAL A 53 -13.09 -5.30 -15.27
CA VAL A 53 -13.32 -5.53 -13.84
C VAL A 53 -14.63 -4.89 -13.40
N THR A 54 -15.11 -5.33 -12.25
CA THR A 54 -16.39 -4.91 -11.67
C THR A 54 -16.15 -4.21 -10.34
N ASP A 55 -16.75 -3.02 -10.19
CA ASP A 55 -17.05 -2.44 -8.87
C ASP A 55 -18.25 -3.21 -8.29
N ILE A 56 -17.97 -4.18 -7.41
CA ILE A 56 -18.93 -5.20 -6.97
C ILE A 56 -20.16 -4.57 -6.33
N LYS A 57 -19.96 -3.67 -5.36
CA LYS A 57 -21.05 -2.99 -4.65
C LYS A 57 -21.92 -2.12 -5.54
N ARG A 58 -21.37 -1.59 -6.63
CA ARG A 58 -22.10 -0.72 -7.57
C ARG A 58 -22.64 -1.46 -8.78
N ALA A 59 -22.27 -2.73 -8.97
CA ALA A 59 -22.55 -3.49 -10.19
C ALA A 59 -22.19 -2.66 -11.44
N LYS A 60 -20.99 -2.07 -11.43
CA LYS A 60 -20.51 -1.19 -12.50
C LYS A 60 -19.19 -1.71 -13.05
N ASP A 61 -19.17 -1.94 -14.34
CA ASP A 61 -17.97 -2.39 -15.05
C ASP A 61 -17.03 -1.22 -15.37
N PHE A 62 -15.74 -1.52 -15.35
CA PHE A 62 -14.64 -0.64 -15.77
C PHE A 62 -13.68 -1.42 -16.66
N THR A 63 -12.97 -0.70 -17.53
CA THR A 63 -11.84 -1.24 -18.27
C THR A 63 -10.57 -0.54 -17.79
N GLY A 64 -9.68 -1.29 -17.14
CA GLY A 64 -8.32 -0.82 -16.84
C GLY A 64 -7.50 -0.69 -18.12
N ASP A 65 -6.68 0.35 -18.18
CA ASP A 65 -5.76 0.62 -19.28
C ASP A 65 -4.41 1.06 -18.70
N ILE A 66 -3.35 0.35 -19.09
CA ILE A 66 -1.97 0.70 -18.76
C ILE A 66 -1.11 0.61 -20.02
N VAL A 67 -0.31 1.65 -20.25
CA VAL A 67 0.66 1.72 -21.34
C VAL A 67 2.03 2.00 -20.76
N ILE A 68 2.98 1.11 -21.05
CA ILE A 68 4.37 1.22 -20.64
C ILE A 68 5.22 1.45 -21.89
N THR A 69 6.01 2.52 -21.88
CA THR A 69 6.99 2.83 -22.93
C THR A 69 8.35 3.12 -22.31
N SER A 70 9.42 3.05 -23.10
CA SER A 70 10.76 3.38 -22.63
C SER A 70 11.57 4.17 -23.65
N ASP A 71 12.57 4.90 -23.16
CA ASP A 71 13.69 5.40 -23.95
C ASP A 71 15.01 4.78 -23.44
N SER A 72 16.17 5.34 -23.77
CA SER A 72 17.46 4.80 -23.32
C SER A 72 17.75 5.00 -21.82
N ARG A 73 16.94 5.79 -21.11
CA ARG A 73 17.17 6.21 -19.72
C ARG A 73 15.99 5.92 -18.80
N PHE A 74 14.76 6.05 -19.29
CA PHE A 74 13.56 6.02 -18.47
C PHE A 74 12.50 5.08 -19.03
N CYS A 75 11.71 4.50 -18.12
CA CYS A 75 10.38 4.00 -18.43
C CYS A 75 9.33 5.06 -18.10
N TYR A 76 8.24 5.01 -18.84
CA TYR A 76 7.08 5.87 -18.69
C TYR A 76 5.86 4.98 -18.60
N VAL A 77 5.02 5.23 -17.60
CA VAL A 77 3.76 4.50 -17.40
C VAL A 77 2.61 5.49 -17.49
N ARG A 78 1.63 5.19 -18.34
CA ARG A 78 0.33 5.86 -18.34
C ARG A 78 -0.72 4.87 -17.86
N SER A 79 -1.62 5.30 -16.99
CA SER A 79 -2.63 4.45 -16.40
C SER A 79 -3.92 5.22 -16.12
N ASN A 80 -5.06 4.54 -16.26
CA ASN A 80 -6.35 5.04 -15.81
C ASN A 80 -6.72 4.64 -14.37
N ASP A 81 -5.79 3.97 -13.65
CA ASP A 81 -5.90 3.65 -12.21
C ASP A 81 -7.07 2.70 -11.86
N ILE A 82 -7.46 1.84 -12.80
CA ILE A 82 -8.39 0.74 -12.55
C ILE A 82 -7.57 -0.55 -12.43
N PRO A 83 -7.76 -1.38 -11.38
CA PRO A 83 -6.99 -2.59 -11.15
C PRO A 83 -7.29 -3.67 -12.19
N ASN A 84 -6.55 -4.77 -12.11
CA ASN A 84 -6.79 -5.95 -12.92
C ASN A 84 -7.66 -7.02 -12.24
N HIS A 85 -8.32 -6.69 -11.15
CA HIS A 85 -9.21 -7.55 -10.39
C HIS A 85 -10.48 -6.79 -10.01
N ASP A 86 -11.55 -7.51 -9.69
CA ASP A 86 -12.76 -6.90 -9.11
C ASP A 86 -12.44 -6.22 -7.77
N PHE A 87 -13.17 -5.16 -7.44
CA PHE A 87 -12.89 -4.34 -6.26
C PHE A 87 -14.18 -3.83 -5.61
N ASN A 88 -14.05 -3.15 -4.46
CA ASN A 88 -15.18 -2.63 -3.69
C ASN A 88 -16.18 -3.74 -3.29
N ASP A 89 -15.64 -4.86 -2.76
CA ASP A 89 -16.42 -5.98 -2.24
C ASP A 89 -17.18 -5.62 -0.95
N HIS A 90 -17.84 -6.58 -0.32
CA HIS A 90 -18.66 -6.35 0.87
C HIS A 90 -17.91 -5.80 2.09
N SER A 91 -16.61 -6.05 2.23
CA SER A 91 -15.73 -5.51 3.29
C SER A 91 -15.40 -4.02 3.11
N ALA A 92 -15.42 -3.51 1.88
CA ALA A 92 -15.01 -2.15 1.57
C ALA A 92 -15.91 -1.05 2.20
N HIS A 93 -15.33 0.08 2.61
CA HIS A 93 -16.11 1.24 3.06
C HIS A 93 -15.63 2.51 2.38
N PHE A 94 -15.67 2.53 1.04
CA PHE A 94 -15.15 3.64 0.26
C PHE A 94 -15.95 4.93 0.49
N ALA A 95 -15.26 5.99 0.90
CA ALA A 95 -15.85 7.31 1.07
C ALA A 95 -16.20 7.98 -0.27
N THR A 96 -15.64 7.52 -1.37
CA THR A 96 -15.84 8.06 -2.72
C THR A 96 -15.92 6.92 -3.71
N ASN A 97 -16.77 7.06 -4.73
CA ASN A 97 -16.86 6.07 -5.79
C ASN A 97 -15.58 6.08 -6.63
N VAL A 98 -15.12 4.89 -7.04
CA VAL A 98 -14.03 4.78 -8.01
C VAL A 98 -14.40 5.48 -9.32
N SER A 99 -13.43 6.19 -9.89
CA SER A 99 -13.47 6.76 -11.23
C SER A 99 -12.11 6.61 -11.89
N GLU A 100 -12.11 6.43 -13.21
CA GLU A 100 -10.89 6.44 -14.01
C GLU A 100 -10.11 7.74 -13.81
N GLN A 101 -8.79 7.61 -13.77
CA GLN A 101 -7.85 8.71 -13.63
C GLN A 101 -7.05 8.88 -14.94
N ASN A 102 -6.12 9.83 -14.96
CA ASN A 102 -5.17 9.99 -16.05
C ASN A 102 -3.79 10.21 -15.44
N LEU A 103 -3.16 9.11 -15.04
CA LEU A 103 -1.87 9.11 -14.34
C LEU A 103 -0.73 8.94 -15.34
N SER A 104 0.39 9.60 -15.05
CA SER A 104 1.62 9.48 -15.83
C SER A 104 2.83 9.49 -14.91
N PHE A 105 3.62 8.42 -14.99
CA PHE A 105 4.82 8.23 -14.19
C PHE A 105 6.05 8.10 -15.08
N ARG A 106 7.21 8.45 -14.52
CA ARG A 106 8.52 8.26 -15.12
C ARG A 106 9.49 7.79 -14.05
N PHE A 107 10.32 6.80 -14.34
CA PHE A 107 11.36 6.33 -13.44
C PHE A 107 12.53 5.73 -14.23
N PRO A 108 13.76 5.72 -13.66
CA PRO A 108 14.95 5.28 -14.40
C PRO A 108 14.91 3.78 -14.71
N ILE A 109 15.40 3.39 -15.88
CA ILE A 109 15.58 1.96 -16.26
C ILE A 109 16.64 1.30 -15.38
N ASN A 110 17.68 2.05 -15.01
CA ASN A 110 18.77 1.61 -14.17
C ASN A 110 18.84 2.52 -12.93
N PRO A 111 18.00 2.26 -11.90
CA PRO A 111 18.04 3.03 -10.66
C PRO A 111 19.38 2.84 -9.95
N THR A 112 19.87 3.90 -9.31
CA THR A 112 21.10 3.87 -8.51
C THR A 112 20.79 4.20 -7.05
N PRO A 113 21.51 3.58 -6.10
CA PRO A 113 21.27 3.87 -4.69
C PRO A 113 21.68 5.30 -4.38
N ALA A 114 20.84 5.99 -3.61
CA ALA A 114 21.19 7.28 -3.04
C ALA A 114 22.18 7.08 -1.87
N TYR A 115 22.91 8.14 -1.49
CA TYR A 115 23.81 8.10 -0.34
C TYR A 115 23.07 7.77 0.98
N LYS A 116 21.82 8.22 1.09
CA LYS A 116 20.88 7.89 2.17
C LYS A 116 19.52 7.58 1.54
N PRO A 117 18.75 6.64 2.11
CA PRO A 117 17.38 6.44 1.70
C PRO A 117 16.54 7.72 1.82
N SER A 118 15.62 7.92 0.87
CA SER A 118 14.63 9.00 0.93
C SER A 118 13.43 8.53 1.75
N PRO A 119 12.93 9.32 2.70
CA PRO A 119 11.74 8.95 3.47
C PRO A 119 10.49 8.95 2.58
N LEU A 120 9.46 8.23 3.02
CA LEU A 120 8.11 8.37 2.46
C LEU A 120 7.57 9.78 2.75
N ALA A 121 6.70 10.29 1.88
CA ALA A 121 6.13 11.63 2.05
C ALA A 121 4.70 11.69 1.51
N LEU A 122 3.80 12.30 2.29
CA LEU A 122 2.45 12.59 1.82
C LEU A 122 2.50 13.42 0.53
N GLY A 123 1.65 13.05 -0.43
CA GLY A 123 1.64 13.66 -1.76
C GLY A 123 2.52 12.96 -2.78
N THR A 124 3.40 12.05 -2.37
CA THR A 124 4.15 11.17 -3.26
C THR A 124 3.52 9.78 -3.24
N SER A 125 3.17 9.22 -4.40
CA SER A 125 2.84 7.79 -4.48
C SER A 125 4.11 6.97 -4.43
N GLU A 126 4.12 5.91 -3.62
CA GLU A 126 5.31 5.08 -3.44
C GLU A 126 5.65 4.27 -4.68
N ALA A 127 4.64 3.83 -5.43
CA ALA A 127 4.84 2.99 -6.60
C ALA A 127 3.66 3.05 -7.56
N VAL A 128 3.90 2.56 -8.77
CA VAL A 128 2.87 2.15 -9.72
C VAL A 128 3.05 0.66 -9.98
N LEU A 129 1.98 -0.11 -9.85
CA LEU A 129 1.97 -1.54 -10.12
C LEU A 129 1.71 -1.81 -11.61
N LEU A 130 2.06 -3.00 -12.08
CA LEU A 130 1.90 -3.43 -13.47
C LEU A 130 0.43 -3.63 -13.87
N ASN A 131 -0.50 -3.62 -12.90
CA ASN A 131 -1.94 -3.51 -13.16
C ASN A 131 -2.44 -2.06 -13.29
N GLY A 132 -1.55 -1.07 -13.17
CA GLY A 132 -1.87 0.35 -13.36
C GLY A 132 -2.21 1.13 -12.09
N VAL A 133 -2.47 0.46 -10.97
CA VAL A 133 -2.86 1.11 -9.72
C VAL A 133 -1.64 1.50 -8.90
N VAL A 134 -1.74 2.60 -8.16
CA VAL A 134 -0.66 3.10 -7.31
C VAL A 134 -0.64 2.48 -5.91
N ILE A 135 0.55 2.45 -5.31
CA ILE A 135 0.72 2.30 -3.86
C ILE A 135 0.76 3.71 -3.24
N ASP A 136 -0.03 3.95 -2.20
CA ASP A 136 -0.03 5.15 -1.36
C ASP A 136 -0.01 4.71 0.12
N LEU A 137 1.14 4.47 0.75
CA LEU A 137 1.21 3.82 2.07
C LEU A 137 0.81 4.71 3.26
N LEU A 138 0.99 6.02 3.12
CA LEU A 138 0.79 6.96 4.22
C LEU A 138 -0.66 7.46 4.27
N ALA A 139 -1.33 7.23 5.40
CA ALA A 139 -2.56 7.93 5.74
C ALA A 139 -2.30 9.43 5.95
N ALA A 140 -3.22 10.29 5.53
CA ALA A 140 -3.25 11.69 5.93
C ALA A 140 -3.79 11.91 7.36
N ALA A 141 -3.70 10.89 8.22
CA ALA A 141 -4.30 10.84 9.55
C ALA A 141 -3.23 10.68 10.64
N CYS A 142 -3.27 11.55 11.63
CA CYS A 142 -2.42 11.47 12.81
C CYS A 142 -3.24 11.77 14.06
N TYR A 143 -2.89 11.11 15.17
CA TYR A 143 -3.53 11.36 16.46
C TYR A 143 -3.32 12.80 16.93
N ASP A 144 -4.36 13.42 17.46
CA ASP A 144 -4.36 14.80 17.98
C ASP A 144 -3.98 15.84 16.91
N THR A 145 -4.35 15.59 15.65
CA THR A 145 -4.10 16.48 14.53
C THR A 145 -5.38 16.75 13.75
N GLY A 146 -5.59 18.00 13.33
CA GLY A 146 -6.75 18.38 12.52
C GLY A 146 -7.96 18.80 13.36
N ARG A 147 -9.17 18.53 12.86
CA ARG A 147 -10.44 18.99 13.47
C ARG A 147 -11.39 17.86 13.86
N GLU A 148 -11.03 16.62 13.56
CA GLU A 148 -11.84 15.46 13.88
C GLU A 148 -11.75 15.14 15.38
N PRO A 149 -12.72 14.40 15.95
CA PRO A 149 -12.66 14.01 17.35
C PRO A 149 -11.38 13.24 17.68
N LEU A 150 -10.76 13.57 18.82
CA LEU A 150 -9.52 12.96 19.26
C LEU A 150 -9.61 11.42 19.30
N GLY A 151 -8.66 10.75 18.67
CA GLY A 151 -8.60 9.29 18.56
C GLY A 151 -9.48 8.70 17.46
N ARG A 152 -10.10 9.52 16.60
CA ARG A 152 -10.96 9.11 15.47
C ARG A 152 -10.58 9.79 14.15
N GLU A 153 -9.39 10.37 14.09
CA GLU A 153 -8.91 11.11 12.95
C GLU A 153 -8.66 10.18 11.75
N LYS A 154 -9.18 10.58 10.60
CA LYS A 154 -8.94 10.02 9.27
C LYS A 154 -8.15 10.99 8.40
N ILE A 155 -8.01 12.23 8.84
CA ILE A 155 -7.48 13.36 8.08
C ILE A 155 -6.69 14.29 9.01
N GLY A 156 -5.95 15.26 8.45
CA GLY A 156 -5.37 16.38 9.19
C GLY A 156 -3.85 16.45 9.19
N CYS A 157 -3.18 15.35 8.85
CA CYS A 157 -1.73 15.32 8.72
C CYS A 157 -1.29 15.77 7.31
N ASP A 158 -0.23 16.58 7.23
CA ASP A 158 0.32 17.07 5.95
C ASP A 158 1.79 16.65 5.75
N HIS A 159 2.43 17.13 4.68
CA HIS A 159 3.82 16.79 4.35
C HIS A 159 4.82 17.23 5.44
N ARG A 160 4.46 18.20 6.29
CA ARG A 160 5.31 18.71 7.37
C ARG A 160 5.28 17.80 8.59
N SER A 161 4.28 16.92 8.66
CA SER A 161 4.11 15.93 9.72
C SER A 161 4.70 14.56 9.34
N ALA A 162 5.65 14.50 8.41
CA ALA A 162 6.24 13.24 7.93
C ALA A 162 6.84 12.40 9.08
N ASP A 163 7.38 13.05 10.12
CA ASP A 163 7.98 12.44 11.31
C ASP A 163 7.00 12.33 12.49
N HIS A 164 5.71 12.58 12.29
CA HIS A 164 4.70 12.47 13.35
C HIS A 164 4.70 11.05 13.94
N PRO A 165 4.98 10.87 15.24
CA PRO A 165 5.18 9.54 15.84
C PRO A 165 3.90 8.70 15.88
N TRP A 166 2.74 9.36 15.88
CA TRP A 166 1.42 8.72 15.97
C TRP A 166 0.61 8.89 14.67
N ARG A 167 1.24 8.60 13.53
CA ARG A 167 0.54 8.47 12.24
C ARG A 167 -0.17 7.13 12.19
N TYR A 168 -1.47 7.14 11.92
CA TYR A 168 -2.26 5.92 11.80
C TYR A 168 -1.75 5.05 10.64
N ASP A 169 -1.72 3.74 10.84
CA ASP A 169 -1.44 2.78 9.78
C ASP A 169 -2.76 2.33 9.12
N PRO A 170 -3.01 2.61 7.84
CA PRO A 170 -4.26 2.23 7.16
C PRO A 170 -4.56 0.73 7.22
N MET A 171 -3.51 -0.08 7.22
CA MET A 171 -3.61 -1.54 7.25
C MET A 171 -3.68 -2.14 8.65
N SER A 172 -3.60 -1.31 9.68
CA SER A 172 -3.83 -1.81 11.04
C SER A 172 -5.31 -2.21 11.19
N PRO A 173 -5.60 -3.42 11.70
CA PRO A 173 -6.98 -3.82 11.98
C PRO A 173 -7.63 -2.96 13.08
N LEU A 174 -6.85 -2.14 13.78
CA LEU A 174 -7.32 -1.22 14.83
C LEU A 174 -7.81 0.13 14.29
N ASN A 175 -7.65 0.38 12.98
CA ASN A 175 -7.92 1.70 12.43
C ASN A 175 -9.11 1.79 11.50
N ASP A 176 -9.53 0.71 10.85
CA ASP A 176 -10.68 0.70 9.92
C ASP A 176 -10.66 1.85 8.90
N PHE A 177 -9.71 1.82 7.96
CA PHE A 177 -9.66 2.77 6.83
C PHE A 177 -10.57 2.35 5.67
N GLY A 178 -11.45 1.35 5.87
CA GLY A 178 -12.46 0.97 4.88
C GLY A 178 -11.87 0.40 3.60
N THR A 179 -10.72 -0.26 3.68
CA THR A 179 -10.13 -0.97 2.53
C THR A 179 -11.02 -2.13 2.11
N ASP A 180 -10.95 -2.48 0.82
CA ASP A 180 -11.51 -3.72 0.30
C ASP A 180 -10.60 -4.92 0.60
N GLU A 181 -10.98 -6.10 0.13
CA GLU A 181 -10.23 -7.35 0.32
C GLU A 181 -8.84 -7.33 -0.32
N HIS A 182 -8.58 -6.38 -1.22
CA HIS A 182 -7.29 -6.17 -1.87
C HIS A 182 -6.45 -5.10 -1.17
N ASN A 183 -6.82 -4.71 0.05
CA ASN A 183 -6.11 -3.74 0.89
C ASN A 183 -6.02 -2.33 0.26
N ALA A 184 -7.04 -1.95 -0.51
CA ALA A 184 -7.12 -0.67 -1.19
C ALA A 184 -8.42 0.08 -0.90
N HIS A 185 -8.36 1.40 -1.08
CA HIS A 185 -9.56 2.23 -1.10
C HIS A 185 -9.38 3.43 -2.04
N THR A 186 -10.39 4.30 -2.07
CA THR A 186 -10.37 5.50 -2.92
C THR A 186 -9.89 6.76 -2.20
N GLN A 187 -9.22 7.64 -2.93
CA GLN A 187 -9.06 9.06 -2.58
C GLN A 187 -10.36 9.85 -2.88
N PRO A 188 -10.49 11.10 -2.40
CA PRO A 188 -11.66 11.95 -2.68
C PRO A 188 -11.93 12.25 -4.18
N ASN A 189 -10.93 12.06 -5.05
CA ASN A 189 -11.07 12.21 -6.50
C ASN A 189 -11.41 10.89 -7.22
N GLY A 190 -11.70 9.82 -6.48
CA GLY A 190 -12.02 8.50 -7.04
C GLY A 190 -10.81 7.64 -7.42
N LYS A 191 -9.56 8.10 -7.17
CA LYS A 191 -8.33 7.34 -7.40
C LYS A 191 -8.26 6.13 -6.44
N TYR A 192 -8.23 4.93 -6.98
CA TYR A 192 -8.09 3.68 -6.23
C TYR A 192 -6.61 3.46 -5.89
N HIS A 193 -6.28 3.02 -4.68
CA HIS A 193 -4.88 2.84 -4.28
C HIS A 193 -4.73 1.82 -3.18
N TYR A 194 -3.64 1.07 -3.23
CA TYR A 194 -3.29 0.09 -2.20
C TYR A 194 -2.54 0.74 -1.04
N HIS A 195 -2.85 0.26 0.16
CA HIS A 195 -2.09 0.52 1.39
C HIS A 195 -1.24 -0.67 1.84
N GLY A 196 -1.45 -1.85 1.24
CA GLY A 196 -0.74 -3.07 1.60
C GLY A 196 -0.63 -4.07 0.46
N ASN A 197 -0.57 -5.36 0.80
CA ASN A 197 -0.49 -6.43 -0.18
C ASN A 197 -1.71 -6.40 -1.11
N PRO A 198 -1.57 -6.24 -2.44
CA PRO A 198 -2.72 -6.18 -3.33
C PRO A 198 -3.50 -7.50 -3.40
N LEU A 199 -2.94 -8.60 -2.89
CA LEU A 199 -3.51 -9.96 -2.94
C LEU A 199 -3.92 -10.41 -4.35
N ALA A 200 -3.30 -9.78 -5.35
CA ALA A 200 -3.50 -9.98 -6.78
C ALA A 200 -2.14 -9.93 -7.50
N MET A 201 -2.11 -10.26 -8.80
CA MET A 201 -0.93 -10.29 -9.68
C MET A 201 0.16 -11.32 -9.34
N PHE A 202 0.18 -11.92 -8.16
CA PHE A 202 1.16 -12.95 -7.79
C PHE A 202 0.56 -14.01 -6.86
N ARG A 203 1.21 -15.18 -6.77
CA ARG A 203 0.84 -16.21 -5.79
C ARG A 203 1.22 -15.76 -4.38
N THR A 204 0.23 -15.61 -3.52
CA THR A 204 0.38 -15.12 -2.14
C THR A 204 0.73 -16.22 -1.13
N HIS A 205 0.53 -17.48 -1.50
CA HIS A 205 0.80 -18.66 -0.66
C HIS A 205 2.09 -19.33 -1.12
N CYS A 206 3.20 -18.99 -0.47
CA CYS A 206 4.55 -19.38 -0.89
C CYS A 206 4.78 -20.90 -0.81
N GLU A 207 4.08 -21.59 0.08
CA GLU A 207 4.09 -23.05 0.21
C GLU A 207 3.47 -23.78 -0.99
N ASN A 208 2.72 -23.06 -1.83
CA ASN A 208 2.04 -23.60 -3.02
C ASN A 208 2.76 -23.20 -4.32
N THR A 209 4.01 -22.75 -4.26
CA THR A 209 4.79 -22.34 -5.43
C THR A 209 6.25 -22.74 -5.32
N ASP A 210 6.83 -23.18 -6.44
CA ASP A 210 8.24 -23.56 -6.54
C ASP A 210 9.14 -22.40 -7.00
N ALA A 211 8.55 -21.22 -7.19
CA ALA A 211 9.24 -20.02 -7.65
C ALA A 211 9.02 -18.84 -6.71
N ALA A 212 10.08 -18.04 -6.54
CA ALA A 212 10.01 -16.73 -5.92
C ALA A 212 9.13 -15.78 -6.74
N SER A 213 8.54 -14.77 -6.11
CA SER A 213 7.48 -13.94 -6.70
C SER A 213 7.92 -13.09 -7.90
N PRO A 214 7.04 -12.82 -8.87
CA PRO A 214 7.33 -11.93 -9.99
C PRO A 214 7.61 -10.49 -9.55
N VAL A 215 8.13 -9.68 -10.47
CA VAL A 215 7.97 -8.22 -10.40
C VAL A 215 6.50 -7.90 -10.66
N ILE A 216 5.91 -7.06 -9.81
CA ILE A 216 4.52 -6.62 -9.91
C ILE A 216 4.39 -5.10 -10.05
N GLY A 217 5.49 -4.36 -10.03
CA GLY A 217 5.46 -2.91 -10.08
C GLY A 217 6.83 -2.27 -9.93
N TYR A 218 6.83 -0.94 -9.95
CA TYR A 218 8.02 -0.12 -9.82
C TYR A 218 7.79 1.01 -8.81
N ALA A 219 8.71 1.13 -7.87
CA ALA A 219 8.71 2.23 -6.91
C ALA A 219 9.09 3.55 -7.59
N ALA A 220 8.79 4.66 -6.93
CA ALA A 220 9.04 6.00 -7.44
C ALA A 220 10.53 6.33 -7.71
N ASP A 221 11.45 5.52 -7.18
CA ASP A 221 12.89 5.61 -7.43
C ASP A 221 13.40 4.67 -8.54
N GLY A 222 12.50 3.88 -9.14
CA GLY A 222 12.75 2.99 -10.27
C GLY A 222 13.15 1.56 -9.91
N TYR A 223 13.31 1.21 -8.63
CA TYR A 223 13.55 -0.18 -8.25
C TYR A 223 12.27 -1.03 -8.40
N PRO A 224 12.39 -2.31 -8.81
CA PRO A 224 11.26 -3.21 -8.93
C PRO A 224 10.66 -3.54 -7.57
N ILE A 225 9.36 -3.84 -7.56
CA ILE A 225 8.62 -4.39 -6.44
C ILE A 225 8.27 -5.82 -6.79
N TYR A 226 8.67 -6.76 -5.94
CA TYR A 226 8.34 -8.18 -6.05
C TYR A 226 7.17 -8.52 -5.14
N GLY A 227 6.43 -9.57 -5.50
CA GLY A 227 5.49 -10.21 -4.55
C GLY A 227 6.23 -10.84 -3.35
N SER A 228 5.48 -11.50 -2.46
CA SER A 228 5.95 -11.87 -1.12
C SER A 228 6.91 -13.05 -1.03
N CYS A 229 6.99 -13.91 -2.04
CA CYS A 229 7.75 -15.15 -1.97
C CYS A 229 9.20 -14.97 -2.40
N ILE A 230 10.11 -15.49 -1.61
CA ILE A 230 11.55 -15.52 -1.86
C ILE A 230 12.07 -16.94 -1.85
N LYS A 231 13.17 -17.17 -2.56
CA LYS A 231 13.94 -18.39 -2.43
C LYS A 231 15.00 -18.17 -1.35
N ASP A 232 14.88 -18.89 -0.24
CA ASP A 232 15.86 -18.85 0.82
C ASP A 232 17.21 -19.35 0.29
N SER A 233 18.27 -18.55 0.43
CA SER A 233 19.58 -18.90 -0.12
C SER A 233 20.30 -19.99 0.67
N ALA A 234 19.93 -20.19 1.94
CA ALA A 234 20.51 -21.20 2.81
C ALA A 234 19.80 -22.55 2.66
N THR A 235 18.47 -22.57 2.57
CA THR A 235 17.69 -23.83 2.48
C THR A 235 17.26 -24.19 1.06
N GLY A 236 17.16 -23.20 0.16
CA GLY A 236 16.61 -23.36 -1.18
C GLY A 236 15.08 -23.39 -1.23
N GLU A 237 14.39 -23.28 -0.09
CA GLU A 237 12.93 -23.31 0.03
C GLU A 237 12.29 -22.01 -0.44
N ILE A 238 11.06 -22.09 -0.94
CA ILE A 238 10.24 -20.92 -1.22
C ILE A 238 9.41 -20.59 0.03
N ARG A 239 9.56 -19.38 0.53
CA ARG A 239 8.85 -18.87 1.71
C ARG A 239 8.57 -17.38 1.60
N GLU A 240 7.73 -16.86 2.47
CA GLU A 240 7.51 -15.40 2.57
C GLU A 240 8.80 -14.67 3.00
N ALA A 241 9.02 -13.50 2.41
CA ALA A 241 10.02 -12.54 2.86
C ALA A 241 9.61 -11.96 4.22
N GLN A 242 10.55 -11.88 5.15
CA GLN A 242 10.32 -11.37 6.50
C GLN A 242 10.85 -9.94 6.63
N PRO A 243 10.00 -8.95 6.95
CA PRO A 243 10.46 -7.62 7.35
C PRO A 243 11.34 -7.66 8.60
N SER A 244 12.33 -6.78 8.67
CA SER A 244 13.14 -6.57 9.88
C SER A 244 12.52 -5.52 10.81
N TYR A 245 11.20 -5.55 11.01
CA TYR A 245 10.46 -4.61 11.84
C TYR A 245 9.77 -5.32 12.99
N LYS A 246 9.76 -4.68 14.17
CA LYS A 246 9.03 -5.15 15.35
C LYS A 246 8.36 -4.01 16.08
N LEU A 247 7.40 -4.32 16.93
CA LEU A 247 6.82 -3.35 17.85
C LEU A 247 7.89 -2.89 18.85
N LYS A 248 7.96 -1.57 19.05
CA LYS A 248 8.83 -0.95 20.05
C LYS A 248 8.54 -1.53 21.43
N ASN A 249 9.60 -1.70 22.22
CA ASN A 249 9.51 -2.25 23.58
C ASN A 249 8.72 -3.58 23.64
N ASN A 250 8.79 -4.41 22.59
CA ASN A 250 8.05 -5.66 22.45
C ASN A 250 6.53 -5.51 22.73
N GLY A 251 5.93 -4.40 22.31
CA GLY A 251 4.53 -4.10 22.55
C GLY A 251 4.21 -3.57 23.95
N GLY A 252 5.19 -3.00 24.64
CA GLY A 252 4.98 -2.30 25.91
C GLY A 252 4.33 -0.92 25.76
N PRO A 253 4.19 -0.14 26.85
CA PRO A 253 3.52 1.15 26.83
C PRO A 253 4.19 2.18 25.91
N ARG A 254 3.39 2.93 25.15
CA ARG A 254 3.83 4.09 24.36
C ARG A 254 4.46 5.13 25.28
N GLN A 255 5.60 5.68 24.85
CA GLN A 255 6.32 6.70 25.61
C GLN A 255 5.91 8.10 25.17
N ALA A 256 6.05 9.08 26.07
CA ALA A 256 5.86 10.48 25.71
C ALA A 256 6.90 10.93 24.68
N VAL A 257 6.44 11.62 23.64
CA VAL A 257 7.32 12.25 22.65
C VAL A 257 7.12 13.76 22.76
N SER A 258 8.20 14.51 22.96
CA SER A 258 8.14 15.96 23.12
C SER A 258 7.41 16.61 21.96
N GLY A 259 6.43 17.47 22.27
CA GLY A 259 5.62 18.16 21.26
C GLY A 259 4.40 17.39 20.75
N TYR A 260 4.18 16.15 21.19
CA TYR A 260 3.05 15.32 20.76
C TYR A 260 2.25 14.74 21.94
N SER A 261 0.93 14.76 21.84
CA SER A 261 0.06 14.03 22.77
C SER A 261 0.23 12.52 22.58
N THR A 262 0.49 11.79 23.67
CA THR A 262 0.56 10.33 23.62
C THR A 262 -0.85 9.73 23.52
N PRO A 263 -1.12 8.82 22.55
CA PRO A 263 -2.38 8.09 22.45
C PRO A 263 -2.69 7.32 23.74
N ARG A 264 -3.95 7.40 24.19
CA ARG A 264 -4.43 6.73 25.41
C ARG A 264 -5.65 5.87 25.13
N ALA A 265 -5.64 4.65 25.65
CA ALA A 265 -6.74 3.70 25.57
C ALA A 265 -8.06 4.35 26.02
N GLY A 266 -9.13 4.11 25.25
CA GLY A 266 -10.47 4.61 25.54
C GLY A 266 -10.74 6.05 25.09
N ILE A 267 -9.77 6.74 24.50
CA ILE A 267 -9.99 7.99 23.77
C ILE A 267 -10.27 7.65 22.30
N GLY A 268 -11.44 8.03 21.80
CA GLY A 268 -11.84 7.70 20.44
C GLY A 268 -11.81 6.18 20.18
N ASN A 269 -11.01 5.77 19.20
CA ASN A 269 -10.81 4.37 18.81
C ASN A 269 -9.45 3.82 19.26
N ILE A 270 -8.74 4.52 20.16
CA ILE A 270 -7.43 4.04 20.64
C ILE A 270 -7.61 2.78 21.48
N ALA A 271 -7.07 1.67 20.98
CA ALA A 271 -7.32 0.33 21.54
C ALA A 271 -6.57 0.12 22.85
N THR A 272 -5.28 0.46 22.88
CA THR A 272 -4.42 0.26 24.04
C THR A 272 -3.51 1.46 24.31
N ASN A 273 -2.85 1.48 25.47
CA ASN A 273 -1.76 2.40 25.76
C ASN A 273 -0.41 1.93 25.20
N ASN A 274 -0.38 0.80 24.48
CA ASN A 274 0.84 0.09 24.10
C ASN A 274 1.17 0.28 22.62
N TYR A 275 2.41 0.01 22.25
CA TYR A 275 2.78 -0.16 20.85
C TYR A 275 2.07 -1.42 20.32
N ASP A 276 0.95 -1.27 19.61
CA ASP A 276 0.09 -2.37 19.16
C ASP A 276 -0.07 -2.40 17.64
N GLY A 277 0.63 -1.51 16.93
CA GLY A 277 0.57 -1.40 15.49
C GLY A 277 -0.61 -0.56 15.02
N GLN A 278 -1.34 0.10 15.91
CA GLN A 278 -2.33 1.11 15.53
C GLN A 278 -1.66 2.30 14.84
N PHE A 279 -0.42 2.62 15.20
CA PHE A 279 0.35 3.68 14.54
C PHE A 279 1.56 3.10 13.84
N ARG A 280 1.91 3.67 12.67
CA ARG A 280 3.16 3.32 11.97
C ARG A 280 4.39 3.53 12.86
N GLY A 281 4.37 4.56 13.70
CA GLY A 281 5.44 4.83 14.66
C GLY A 281 5.48 3.90 15.87
N ASP A 282 4.58 2.92 15.98
CA ASP A 282 4.68 1.85 16.97
C ASP A 282 5.80 0.85 16.62
N TYR A 283 6.24 0.81 15.35
CA TYR A 283 7.28 -0.09 14.88
C TYR A 283 8.67 0.56 14.90
N GLU A 284 9.68 -0.28 15.05
CA GLU A 284 11.10 0.06 14.87
C GLU A 284 11.79 -0.97 13.97
N TYR A 285 12.71 -0.48 13.14
CA TYR A 285 13.59 -1.34 12.36
C TYR A 285 14.66 -1.95 13.27
N VAL A 286 14.89 -3.25 13.13
CA VAL A 286 15.94 -3.98 13.84
C VAL A 286 16.70 -4.82 12.84
N ALA A 287 17.86 -4.31 12.41
CA ALA A 287 18.71 -4.95 11.42
C ALA A 287 18.99 -6.43 11.74
N GLY A 288 18.82 -7.29 10.74
CA GLY A 288 19.10 -8.73 10.83
C GLY A 288 18.07 -9.56 11.58
N THR A 289 16.87 -9.02 11.84
CA THR A 289 15.76 -9.81 12.43
C THR A 289 14.87 -10.48 11.38
N GLY A 290 14.89 -10.00 10.13
CA GLY A 290 14.28 -10.64 8.98
C GLY A 290 15.22 -10.61 7.77
N ASP A 291 14.65 -10.79 6.58
CA ASP A 291 15.38 -10.77 5.30
C ASP A 291 15.59 -9.35 4.76
N LEU A 292 14.63 -8.46 5.05
CA LEU A 292 14.51 -7.16 4.39
C LEU A 292 15.17 -6.03 5.19
N ASP A 293 15.72 -5.05 4.48
CA ASP A 293 16.35 -3.85 5.02
C ASP A 293 15.34 -2.81 5.55
N GLU A 294 15.83 -1.66 6.00
CA GLU A 294 14.99 -0.57 6.53
C GLU A 294 14.02 0.04 5.52
N CYS A 295 14.19 -0.22 4.22
CA CYS A 295 13.22 0.19 3.21
C CYS A 295 12.27 -0.94 2.81
N ASN A 296 12.34 -2.09 3.47
CA ASN A 296 11.61 -3.31 3.14
C ASN A 296 12.04 -3.92 1.77
N GLY A 297 13.33 -3.79 1.45
CA GLY A 297 13.90 -4.39 0.25
C GLY A 297 15.12 -5.25 0.57
N MET A 298 15.60 -5.97 -0.44
CA MET A 298 16.86 -6.72 -0.35
C MET A 298 17.51 -6.84 -1.73
N THR A 299 18.81 -7.18 -1.73
CA THR A 299 19.56 -7.48 -2.95
C THR A 299 19.67 -8.99 -3.13
N VAL A 300 19.16 -9.50 -4.25
CA VAL A 300 19.34 -10.89 -4.68
C VAL A 300 20.07 -10.88 -6.01
N ASP A 301 21.17 -11.64 -6.13
CA ASP A 301 21.97 -11.75 -7.35
C ASP A 301 22.39 -10.39 -7.97
N GLY A 302 22.71 -9.42 -7.10
CA GLY A 302 23.12 -8.07 -7.50
C GLY A 302 21.97 -7.13 -7.88
N GLN A 303 20.71 -7.59 -7.85
CA GLN A 303 19.53 -6.77 -8.09
C GLN A 303 18.81 -6.45 -6.78
N TYR A 304 18.73 -5.16 -6.45
CA TYR A 304 17.90 -4.68 -5.35
C TYR A 304 16.43 -4.55 -5.78
N GLY A 305 15.50 -4.82 -4.87
CA GLY A 305 14.09 -4.46 -5.02
C GLY A 305 13.33 -4.54 -3.71
N TYR A 306 12.13 -3.98 -3.71
CA TYR A 306 11.21 -4.03 -2.57
C TYR A 306 10.35 -5.28 -2.64
N TYR A 307 9.80 -5.69 -1.50
CA TYR A 307 8.98 -6.88 -1.40
C TYR A 307 7.65 -6.56 -0.73
N ILE A 308 6.56 -7.04 -1.30
CA ILE A 308 5.25 -7.05 -0.63
C ILE A 308 5.30 -7.97 0.58
N THR A 309 4.81 -7.53 1.72
CA THR A 309 4.80 -8.30 2.98
C THR A 309 3.42 -8.27 3.64
N ASN A 310 3.07 -9.34 4.35
CA ASN A 310 1.80 -9.46 5.08
C ASN A 310 1.85 -8.84 6.50
N SER A 311 2.91 -8.08 6.77
CA SER A 311 3.13 -7.32 8.01
C SER A 311 3.81 -5.99 7.69
N PHE A 312 3.76 -5.06 8.64
CA PHE A 312 4.41 -3.75 8.53
C PHE A 312 5.85 -3.90 8.02
N PRO A 313 6.27 -3.13 6.99
CA PRO A 313 5.64 -1.93 6.44
C PRO A 313 4.80 -2.17 5.17
N TRP A 314 4.42 -3.41 4.90
CA TRP A 314 3.54 -3.88 3.81
C TRP A 314 4.13 -3.86 2.39
N VAL A 315 4.86 -2.81 2.01
CA VAL A 315 5.50 -2.71 0.68
C VAL A 315 6.91 -2.13 0.79
N ASN A 316 7.06 -0.83 1.03
CA ASN A 316 8.33 -0.17 1.28
C ASN A 316 8.19 0.84 2.43
N ASN A 317 9.28 1.13 3.15
CA ASN A 317 9.25 2.13 4.24
C ASN A 317 10.18 3.33 4.01
N CYS A 318 10.96 3.26 2.93
CA CYS A 318 11.73 4.35 2.35
C CYS A 318 12.04 4.02 0.89
N PHE A 319 12.72 4.93 0.20
CA PHE A 319 13.25 4.73 -1.13
C PHE A 319 14.77 4.61 -1.06
N ARG A 320 15.32 3.53 -1.58
CA ARG A 320 16.76 3.26 -1.72
C ARG A 320 17.44 4.21 -2.69
N GLY A 321 16.72 4.65 -3.73
CA GLY A 321 17.18 5.56 -4.76
C GLY A 321 16.59 6.96 -4.66
N LYS A 322 16.74 7.71 -5.75
CA LYS A 322 16.16 9.05 -5.90
C LYS A 322 14.75 8.94 -6.47
N VAL A 323 13.77 9.44 -5.72
CA VAL A 323 12.37 9.57 -6.15
C VAL A 323 12.25 10.50 -7.38
N ASP A 324 11.51 10.06 -8.39
CA ASP A 324 11.13 10.88 -9.54
C ASP A 324 9.90 11.74 -9.21
N SER A 325 9.94 13.02 -9.58
CA SER A 325 8.89 14.00 -9.27
C SER A 325 7.55 13.70 -9.95
N SER A 326 7.50 12.84 -10.96
CA SER A 326 6.23 12.41 -11.58
C SER A 326 5.30 11.66 -10.61
N PHE A 327 5.83 11.10 -9.53
CA PHE A 327 5.05 10.46 -8.47
C PHE A 327 4.48 11.46 -7.45
N GLN A 328 4.88 12.74 -7.53
CA GLN A 328 4.38 13.80 -6.67
C GLN A 328 3.10 14.40 -7.25
N GLY A 329 1.98 14.25 -6.55
CA GLY A 329 0.74 14.94 -6.88
C GLY A 329 0.83 16.42 -6.55
N ARG A 330 0.10 17.27 -7.29
CA ARG A 330 -0.12 18.66 -6.84
C ARG A 330 -0.85 18.62 -5.49
N GLU A 331 -0.23 19.21 -4.47
CA GLU A 331 -0.57 19.16 -3.03
C GLU A 331 -1.98 19.66 -2.63
N GLN A 332 -2.97 19.76 -3.52
CA GLN A 332 -4.27 20.37 -3.21
C GLN A 332 -5.48 19.42 -3.22
N GLN A 333 -5.34 18.13 -3.53
CA GLN A 333 -6.50 17.22 -3.58
C GLN A 333 -6.43 15.97 -2.69
N ARG A 334 -5.35 15.78 -1.92
CA ARG A 334 -5.29 14.73 -0.88
C ARG A 334 -5.87 15.19 0.47
N MET A 335 -6.36 16.42 0.57
CA MET A 335 -7.13 16.87 1.74
C MET A 335 -8.57 16.39 1.58
N HIS A 336 -8.96 15.45 2.43
CA HIS A 336 -10.33 14.99 2.57
C HIS A 336 -11.29 16.18 2.76
N GLY A 337 -12.02 16.53 1.70
CA GLY A 337 -13.13 17.45 1.76
C GLY A 337 -14.42 16.65 1.88
N HIS A 338 -15.00 16.56 3.07
CA HIS A 338 -16.39 16.15 3.19
C HIS A 338 -17.30 17.27 2.68
N PRO A 339 -18.42 16.95 1.99
CA PRO A 339 -19.49 17.91 1.82
C PRO A 339 -19.93 18.42 3.20
N PRO A 340 -20.25 19.72 3.36
CA PRO A 340 -20.86 20.20 4.59
C PRO A 340 -22.18 19.45 4.78
N GLY A 341 -22.27 18.63 5.83
CA GLY A 341 -23.50 17.99 6.26
C GLY A 341 -24.62 19.04 6.34
N GLY A 342 -25.75 18.71 5.70
CA GLY A 342 -26.88 19.61 5.53
C GLY A 342 -27.49 20.10 6.85
N GLY A 343 -28.05 21.30 6.78
CA GLY A 343 -29.18 21.75 7.59
C GLY A 343 -28.99 21.75 9.10
N ARG A 344 -28.59 22.92 9.65
CA ARG A 344 -28.86 23.26 11.05
C ARG A 344 -30.38 23.22 11.32
N PRO A 345 -30.86 22.62 12.41
CA PRO A 345 -32.02 23.14 13.12
C PRO A 345 -31.54 24.30 13.98
N GLU A 346 -32.16 25.46 13.82
CA GLU A 346 -32.00 26.61 14.71
C GLU A 346 -32.51 26.26 16.13
N GLY A 347 -31.77 26.69 17.16
CA GLY A 347 -32.31 26.97 18.49
C GLY A 347 -31.72 26.17 19.67
N GLY A 348 -30.90 26.83 20.50
CA GLY A 348 -30.58 26.37 21.86
C GLY A 348 -29.27 26.94 22.43
N PRO A 349 -29.23 27.55 23.64
CA PRO A 349 -28.18 28.48 24.05
C PRO A 349 -26.96 27.85 24.73
N ASP A 350 -25.83 28.56 24.60
CA ASP A 350 -24.60 28.58 25.40
C ASP A 350 -24.28 27.37 26.31
N GLY A 351 -23.37 26.53 25.82
CA GLY A 351 -22.60 25.57 26.61
C GLY A 351 -21.10 25.87 26.52
N GLN A 352 -20.53 26.35 27.62
CA GLN A 352 -19.11 26.67 27.79
C GLN A 352 -18.19 25.49 27.44
N ARG A 353 -17.14 25.76 26.66
CA ARG A 353 -15.98 24.87 26.51
C ARG A 353 -15.18 24.85 27.82
N PRO A 354 -14.77 23.69 28.36
CA PRO A 354 -13.72 23.64 29.36
C PRO A 354 -12.40 24.05 28.72
N GLY A 355 -11.83 25.16 29.19
CA GLY A 355 -10.53 25.65 28.74
C GLY A 355 -9.39 24.72 29.14
N HIS A 356 -8.42 24.58 28.23
CA HIS A 356 -7.12 24.00 28.52
C HIS A 356 -6.42 24.80 29.65
N PRO A 357 -5.87 24.15 30.68
CA PRO A 357 -4.96 24.84 31.59
C PRO A 357 -3.62 25.11 30.88
N PRO A 358 -3.03 26.31 31.05
CA PRO A 358 -1.72 26.62 30.50
C PRO A 358 -0.60 25.87 31.26
N PRO A 359 0.55 25.63 30.60
CA PRO A 359 1.66 24.90 31.21
C PRO A 359 2.30 25.73 32.33
N LEU A 360 2.43 25.13 33.51
CA LEU A 360 3.27 25.64 34.59
C LEU A 360 4.62 24.90 34.53
N TYR A 361 5.67 25.63 34.17
CA TYR A 361 7.04 25.33 34.54
C TYR A 361 7.63 26.58 35.19
N PRO A 362 8.56 26.38 36.14
CA PRO A 362 9.96 26.64 35.83
C PRO A 362 10.76 25.36 35.56
#